data_AF-A0A1G1SWB0-F1
#
_entry.id   AF-A0A1G1SWB0-F1
#
_cell.length_a   1.000
_cell.length_b   1.000
_cell.length_c   1.000
_cell.angle_alpha   90.00
_cell.angle_beta   90.00
_cell.angle_gamma   90.00
#
_symmetry.space_group_name_H-M   'P 1'
#
loop_
_entity.id
_entity.type
_entity.pdbx_description
1 polymer ?
#
loop_
_entity_poly.entity_id
_entity_poly.type
_entity_poly.pdbx_seq_one_letter_code
_entity_poly.pdbx_strand_id
1 'polypeptide(L)' 'MPKVAAIDDMSGIVRFRIQIDENGEVAAVTKVAGNVSPAQEKLCRDALQNASFRRIGTGSGGATGFYTFRVSVQ' A
#
# COMPACT_ATOMS: atom_id res chain seq x y z
N MET A 1 9.84 4.01 -2.41
CA MET A 1 8.40 3.99 -2.01
C MET A 1 7.59 3.65 -3.25
N PRO A 2 6.66 2.68 -3.17
CA PRO A 2 5.87 2.30 -4.34
C PRO A 2 5.08 3.50 -4.85
N LYS A 3 5.29 3.86 -6.11
CA LYS A 3 4.52 4.88 -6.82
C LYS A 3 3.66 4.16 -7.85
N VAL A 4 2.36 4.37 -7.82
CA VAL A 4 1.43 3.85 -8.81
C VAL A 4 0.99 5.02 -9.67
N ALA A 5 1.16 4.90 -10.98
CA ALA A 5 0.67 5.89 -11.93
C ALA A 5 -0.87 5.96 -11.84
N ALA A 6 -1.42 7.16 -11.95
CA ALA A 6 -2.86 7.31 -12.16
C ALA A 6 -3.19 6.67 -13.51
N ILE A 7 -4.07 5.66 -13.50
CA ILE A 7 -4.60 5.05 -14.72
C ILE A 7 -5.97 5.64 -15.11
N ASP A 8 -6.38 6.67 -14.40
CA ASP A 8 -7.69 7.30 -14.41
C ASP A 8 -7.52 8.79 -14.12
N ASP A 9 -8.36 9.64 -14.70
CA ASP A 9 -8.39 11.10 -14.49
C ASP A 9 -8.91 11.50 -13.09
N MET A 10 -9.22 10.53 -12.25
CA MET A 10 -9.62 10.75 -10.86
C MET A 10 -8.42 10.91 -9.92
N SER A 11 -8.20 12.15 -9.50
CA SER A 11 -7.41 12.44 -8.29
C SER A 11 -8.09 11.89 -7.05
N GLY A 12 -7.32 11.30 -6.15
CA GLY A 12 -7.88 10.66 -4.97
C GLY A 12 -6.84 10.19 -3.97
N ILE A 13 -7.34 9.71 -2.84
CA ILE A 13 -6.54 9.15 -1.75
C ILE A 13 -7.08 7.78 -1.42
N VAL A 14 -6.17 6.82 -1.26
CA VAL A 14 -6.52 5.49 -0.75
C VAL A 14 -5.52 5.07 0.31
N ARG A 15 -6.08 4.67 1.46
CA ARG A 15 -5.34 4.22 2.63
C ARG A 15 -5.54 2.73 2.80
N PHE A 16 -4.42 2.03 2.85
CA PHE A 16 -4.34 0.60 3.15
C PHE A 16 -3.69 0.39 4.52
N ARG A 17 -4.18 -0.60 5.25
CA ARG A 17 -3.49 -1.23 6.36
C ARG A 17 -2.67 -2.37 5.77
N ILE A 18 -1.38 -2.38 6.05
CA ILE A 18 -0.46 -3.45 5.66
C ILE A 18 -0.01 -4.20 6.90
N GLN A 19 0.06 -5.52 6.79
CA GLN A 19 0.67 -6.38 7.77
C GLN A 19 1.88 -7.03 7.12
N ILE A 20 3.01 -6.92 7.81
CA ILE A 20 4.31 -7.41 7.42
C ILE A 20 4.65 -8.53 8.40
N ASP A 21 5.11 -9.66 7.88
CA ASP A 21 5.51 -10.80 8.69
C ASP A 21 6.90 -10.62 9.31
N GLU A 22 7.41 -11.68 9.93
CA GLU A 22 8.73 -11.66 10.56
C GLU A 22 9.89 -11.64 9.56
N ASN A 23 9.64 -12.07 8.31
CA ASN A 23 10.60 -12.11 7.20
C ASN A 23 10.68 -10.78 6.45
N GLY A 24 9.77 -9.83 6.71
CA GLY A 24 9.69 -8.56 6.00
C GLY A 24 8.82 -8.61 4.74
N GLU A 25 8.02 -9.67 4.59
CA GLU A 25 7.07 -9.85 3.50
C GLU A 25 5.68 -9.37 3.90
N VAL A 26 4.89 -8.93 2.91
CA VAL A 26 3.53 -8.45 3.14
C VAL A 26 2.58 -9.62 3.31
N ALA A 27 2.20 -9.91 4.55
CA ALA A 27 1.23 -10.95 4.89
C ALA A 27 -0.20 -10.56 4.48
N ALA A 28 -0.58 -9.28 4.64
CA ALA A 28 -1.93 -8.82 4.32
C ALA A 28 -1.98 -7.35 3.91
N VAL A 29 -2.89 -7.04 2.97
CA VAL A 29 -3.22 -5.66 2.57
C VAL A 29 -4.74 -5.49 2.65
N THR A 30 -5.19 -4.61 3.54
CA THR A 30 -6.62 -4.32 3.75
C THR A 30 -6.90 -2.86 3.44
N LYS A 31 -7.91 -2.58 2.63
CA LYS A 31 -8.37 -1.20 2.41
C LYS A 31 -9.04 -0.68 3.68
N VAL A 32 -8.60 0.49 4.14
CA VAL A 32 -9.20 1.18 5.29
C VAL A 32 -10.18 2.24 4.80
N ALA A 33 -9.74 3.08 3.87
CA ALA A 33 -10.56 4.15 3.30
C ALA A 33 -10.00 4.54 1.94
N GLY A 34 -10.86 5.04 1.04
CA GLY A 34 -10.38 5.69 -0.17
C GLY A 34 -11.47 5.93 -1.19
N ASN A 35 -11.27 6.96 -2.00
CA ASN A 35 -12.21 7.47 -2.99
C ASN A 35 -11.72 7.29 -4.45
N VAL A 36 -10.77 6.37 -4.65
CA VAL A 36 -10.24 6.02 -5.99
C VAL A 36 -11.12 4.97 -6.68
N SER A 37 -11.03 4.86 -8.00
CA SER A 37 -11.72 3.81 -8.75
C SER A 37 -11.26 2.40 -8.35
N PRO A 38 -12.11 1.37 -8.49
CA PRO A 38 -11.74 -0.02 -8.18
C PRO A 38 -10.49 -0.50 -8.94
N ALA A 39 -10.30 -0.03 -10.18
CA ALA A 39 -9.12 -0.34 -10.98
C ALA A 39 -7.83 0.24 -10.38
N GLN A 40 -7.86 1.52 -9.98
CA GLN A 40 -6.74 2.18 -9.31
C GLN A 40 -6.45 1.55 -7.94
N GLU A 41 -7.50 1.21 -7.18
CA GLU A 41 -7.35 0.51 -5.90
C GLU A 41 -6.63 -0.83 -6.08
N LYS A 42 -7.01 -1.61 -7.09
CA LYS A 42 -6.36 -2.89 -7.40
C LYS A 42 -4.87 -2.69 -7.70
N LEU A 43 -4.49 -1.71 -8.50
CA LEU A 43 -3.08 -1.41 -8.77
C LEU A 43 -2.31 -1.00 -7.50
N CYS A 44 -2.90 -0.16 -6.65
CA CYS A 44 -2.28 0.22 -5.38
C CYS A 44 -2.08 -0.98 -4.44
N ARG A 45 -3.06 -1.88 -4.38
CA ARG A 45 -2.97 -3.12 -3.61
C ARG A 45 -1.92 -4.07 -4.18
N ASP A 46 -1.92 -4.30 -5.49
CA ASP A 46 -0.97 -5.18 -6.18
C ASP A 46 0.46 -4.64 -6.01
N ALA A 47 0.66 -3.31 -6.07
CA ALA A 47 1.95 -2.67 -5.80
C ALA A 47 2.42 -2.82 -4.35
N LEU A 48 1.50 -2.82 -3.37
CA LEU A 48 1.84 -3.09 -1.97
C LEU A 48 2.17 -4.56 -1.74
N GLN A 49 1.43 -5.49 -2.33
CA GLN A 49 1.72 -6.93 -2.20
C GLN A 49 3.08 -7.29 -2.79
N ASN A 50 3.48 -6.66 -3.90
CA ASN A 50 4.79 -6.86 -4.51
C ASN A 50 5.91 -6.04 -3.86
N ALA A 51 5.62 -5.23 -2.84
CA ALA A 51 6.63 -4.44 -2.15
C ALA A 51 7.31 -5.27 -1.05
N SER A 52 8.64 -5.37 -1.09
CA SER A 52 9.43 -5.91 0.01
C SER A 52 9.75 -4.80 1.02
N PHE A 53 9.49 -5.03 2.30
CA PHE A 53 9.77 -4.06 3.34
C PHE A 53 11.03 -4.46 4.11
N ARG A 54 12.06 -3.60 4.07
CA ARG A 54 13.28 -3.84 4.83
C ARG A 54 13.08 -3.41 6.28
N ARG A 55 13.26 -4.34 7.22
CA ARG A 55 13.29 -4.06 8.67
C ARG A 55 14.51 -3.18 9.00
N ILE A 56 14.27 -2.09 9.72
CA ILE A 56 15.31 -1.15 10.19
C ILE A 56 15.43 -1.08 11.73
N GLY A 57 14.58 -1.81 12.46
CA GLY A 57 14.57 -1.88 13.93
C GLY A 57 14.97 -3.26 14.46
N THR A 58 15.34 -3.32 15.74
CA THR A 58 15.86 -4.53 16.43
C THR A 58 14.79 -5.39 17.10
N GLY A 59 13.50 -5.08 16.92
CA GLY A 59 12.39 -5.84 17.51
C GLY A 59 12.13 -7.17 16.77
N SER A 60 11.85 -8.23 17.54
CA SER A 60 11.39 -9.51 17.00
C SER A 60 9.87 -9.50 16.89
N GLY A 61 9.33 -9.87 15.72
CA GLY A 61 7.90 -9.88 15.42
C GLY A 61 7.50 -9.14 14.13
N GLY A 62 6.35 -9.50 13.57
CA GLY A 62 5.78 -8.83 12.41
C GLY A 62 5.46 -7.35 12.68
N ALA A 63 5.24 -6.57 11.63
CA ALA A 63 4.88 -5.16 11.73
C ALA A 63 3.50 -4.90 11.13
N THR A 64 2.72 -3.99 11.73
CA THR A 64 1.52 -3.46 11.09
C THR A 64 1.75 -1.98 10.80
N GLY A 65 1.43 -1.57 9.58
CA GLY A 65 1.56 -0.19 9.14
C GLY A 65 0.33 0.31 8.39
N PHE A 66 0.29 1.61 8.15
CA PHE A 66 -0.65 2.22 7.23
C PHE A 66 0.10 2.84 6.08
N TYR A 67 -0.34 2.56 4.85
CA TYR A 67 0.20 3.16 3.65
C TYR A 67 -0.90 3.96 2.95
N THR A 68 -0.65 5.23 2.68
CA THR A 68 -1.59 6.11 1.99
C THR A 68 -1.02 6.46 0.62
N PHE A 69 -1.70 6.02 -0.44
CA PHE A 69 -1.43 6.49 -1.79
C PHE A 69 -2.19 7.79 -2.02
N ARG A 70 -1.48 8.77 -2.58
CA ARG A 70 -2.05 9.99 -3.15
C ARG A 70 -1.96 9.85 -4.66
N VAL A 71 -3.11 9.74 -5.31
CA VAL A 71 -3.24 9.69 -6.76
C VAL A 71 -3.49 11.12 -7.22
N SER A 72 -2.56 11.66 -7.98
CA SER A 72 -2.67 12.98 -8.60
C SER A 72 -2.54 12.81 -10.10
N VAL A 73 -3.51 13.32 -10.83
CA VAL A 73 -3.46 13.47 -12.28
C VAL A 73 -2.71 14.76 -12.61
N GLN A 74 -1.85 14.71 -13.61
CA GLN A 74 -0.97 15.81 -14.01
C GLN A 74 -1.47 16.44 -15.30
#